data_AF-A0A3Q9G2I8-F1
#
_entry.id   AF-A0A3Q9G2I8-F1
#
_cell.length_a   1.000
_cell.length_b   1.000
_cell.length_c   1.000
_cell.angle_alpha   90.00
_cell.angle_beta   90.00
_cell.angle_gamma   90.00
#
_symmetry.space_group_name_H-M   'P 1'
#
loop_
_entity.id
_entity.type
_entity.pdbx_description
1 polymer ?
#
loop_
_entity_poly.entity_id
_entity_poly.type
_entity_poly.pdbx_seq_one_letter_code
_entity_poly.pdbx_strand_id
1 'polypeptide(L)'
;MQVANGKIPTEDMARARDALGRVQGIFSATVVGQRDLYQALIVSLMARGHVLLESVPGLAKTTAAVTLSEAISGSFSRIQCTPDLMPNDIVGTQIYTYETGKFSTQLGPVHANMVLLDEINRSSAKTQSAMLEAMQERQTSIGGTIYKLPDPFMVLATQNPVDEEGTYVLPEAQMDRFLLKEILTYPTPGEEIEILTKTAERAFGKSTAQPVTTEDVLFLQETAGRVYVDESIKAYVVALINTTRGGGPRPIPDLRHKVRVGASPRGSLALMRVGQALALLNGRNYVVPDDIKSLRHAVLRHRIIRTYDALAADIPPETIIDDVFAAVPTP
;
A
#
# COMPACT_ATOMS: atom_id res chain seq x y z
N MET A 1 -13.83 17.90 4.77
CA MET A 1 -12.39 17.56 4.94
C MET A 1 -11.85 18.55 5.98
N GLN A 2 -11.59 18.10 7.21
CA GLN A 2 -11.00 18.98 8.22
C GLN A 2 -9.60 19.42 7.78
N VAL A 3 -9.27 20.70 7.98
CA VAL A 3 -7.99 21.28 7.57
C VAL A 3 -6.87 20.69 8.42
N ALA A 4 -5.79 20.23 7.78
CA ALA A 4 -4.57 19.76 8.43
C ALA A 4 -3.89 20.93 9.17
N ASN A 5 -4.32 21.18 10.40
CA ASN A 5 -3.91 22.33 11.22
C ASN A 5 -3.06 21.93 12.42
N GLY A 6 -2.76 20.63 12.60
CA GLY A 6 -1.96 20.11 13.72
C GLY A 6 -2.64 20.15 15.08
N LYS A 7 -3.86 20.69 15.18
CA LYS A 7 -4.64 20.75 16.42
C LYS A 7 -5.30 19.39 16.66
N ILE A 8 -4.49 18.44 17.07
CA ILE A 8 -4.91 17.12 17.52
C ILE A 8 -4.86 17.14 19.05
N PRO A 9 -6.00 16.95 19.75
CA PRO A 9 -6.04 16.82 21.20
C PRO A 9 -5.03 15.79 21.72
N THR A 10 -4.46 16.04 22.90
CA THR A 10 -3.52 15.10 23.53
C THR A 10 -4.15 13.73 23.76
N GLU A 11 -5.45 13.69 24.08
CA GLU A 11 -6.23 12.47 24.22
C GLU A 11 -6.33 11.69 22.90
N ASP A 12 -6.58 12.37 21.78
CA ASP A 12 -6.61 11.77 20.45
C ASP A 12 -5.23 11.17 20.09
N MET A 13 -4.14 11.88 20.39
CA MET A 13 -2.78 11.38 20.17
C MET A 13 -2.46 10.16 21.05
N ALA A 14 -2.91 10.16 22.30
CA ALA A 14 -2.73 9.03 23.21
C ALA A 14 -3.51 7.80 22.73
N ARG A 15 -4.78 8.00 22.31
CA ARG A 15 -5.61 6.94 21.71
C ARG A 15 -4.98 6.38 20.44
N ALA A 16 -4.48 7.25 19.56
CA ALA A 16 -3.82 6.82 18.33
C ALA A 16 -2.57 5.97 18.63
N ARG A 17 -1.75 6.39 19.60
CA ARG A 17 -0.57 5.66 20.03
C ARG A 17 -0.91 4.29 20.63
N ASP A 18 -1.95 4.21 21.47
CA ASP A 18 -2.43 2.94 22.02
C ASP A 18 -2.87 1.98 20.90
N ALA A 19 -3.74 2.44 20.01
CA ALA A 19 -4.24 1.62 18.90
C ALA A 19 -3.10 1.11 18.00
N LEU A 20 -2.16 1.98 17.63
CA LEU A 20 -0.98 1.60 16.84
C LEU A 20 -0.08 0.61 17.59
N GLY A 21 0.13 0.80 18.89
CA GLY A 21 0.89 -0.12 19.73
C GLY A 21 0.26 -1.50 19.82
N ARG A 22 -1.07 -1.58 19.93
CA ARG A 22 -1.81 -2.85 19.92
C ARG A 22 -1.67 -3.57 18.58
N VAL A 23 -1.85 -2.87 17.47
CA VAL A 23 -1.65 -3.45 16.12
C VAL A 23 -0.21 -3.92 15.93
N GLN A 24 0.78 -3.14 16.36
CA GLN A 24 2.19 -3.51 16.28
C GLN A 24 2.50 -4.76 17.12
N GLY A 25 1.94 -4.86 18.32
CA GLY A 25 2.12 -6.01 19.21
C GLY A 25 1.55 -7.29 18.61
N ILE A 26 0.36 -7.23 17.99
CA ILE A 26 -0.23 -8.37 17.28
C ILE A 26 0.62 -8.75 16.06
N PHE A 27 1.03 -7.77 15.25
CA PHE A 27 1.79 -8.03 14.03
C PHE A 27 3.16 -8.66 14.32
N SER A 28 3.92 -8.10 15.26
CA SER A 28 5.27 -8.58 15.62
C SER A 28 5.27 -9.93 16.35
N ALA A 29 4.15 -10.35 16.94
CA ALA A 29 4.00 -11.68 17.51
C ALA A 29 3.85 -12.78 16.45
N THR A 30 3.40 -12.43 15.24
CA THR A 30 3.13 -13.40 14.16
C THR A 30 4.13 -13.29 13.01
N VAL A 31 4.67 -12.10 12.74
CA VAL A 31 5.59 -11.85 11.62
C VAL A 31 6.95 -11.40 12.15
N VAL A 32 8.00 -12.11 11.75
CA VAL A 32 9.39 -11.87 12.16
C VAL A 32 10.16 -11.19 11.04
N GLY A 33 10.99 -10.20 11.39
CA GLY A 33 11.96 -9.62 10.45
C GLY A 33 11.40 -8.76 9.32
N GLN A 34 10.12 -8.40 9.37
CA GLN A 34 9.47 -7.62 8.31
C GLN A 34 9.02 -6.24 8.79
N ARG A 35 9.96 -5.48 9.36
CA ARG A 35 9.69 -4.12 9.84
C ARG A 35 9.24 -3.18 8.73
N ASP A 36 9.91 -3.24 7.58
CA ASP A 36 9.58 -2.40 6.43
C ASP A 36 8.21 -2.74 5.86
N LEU A 37 7.86 -4.04 5.80
CA LEU A 37 6.50 -4.45 5.40
C LEU A 37 5.45 -3.94 6.39
N TYR A 38 5.68 -4.12 7.70
CA TYR A 38 4.75 -3.60 8.72
C TYR A 38 4.53 -2.09 8.53
N GLN A 39 5.62 -1.33 8.38
CA GLN A 39 5.57 0.11 8.20
C GLN A 39 4.80 0.48 6.92
N ALA A 40 5.08 -0.17 5.78
CA ALA A 40 4.36 0.06 4.53
C ALA A 40 2.87 -0.24 4.64
N LEU A 41 2.51 -1.34 5.32
CA LEU A 41 1.12 -1.75 5.51
C LEU A 41 0.36 -0.77 6.42
N ILE A 42 0.90 -0.45 7.60
CA ILE A 42 0.22 0.43 8.57
C ILE A 42 0.12 1.87 8.06
N VAL A 43 1.17 2.37 7.40
CA VAL A 43 1.16 3.68 6.74
C VAL A 43 0.11 3.71 5.64
N SER A 44 0.03 2.68 4.81
CA SER A 44 -0.98 2.61 3.74
C SER A 44 -2.39 2.53 4.28
N LEU A 45 -2.62 1.76 5.36
CA LEU A 45 -3.90 1.69 6.02
C LEU A 45 -4.36 3.06 6.55
N MET A 46 -3.49 3.80 7.24
CA MET A 46 -3.77 5.16 7.73
C MET A 46 -3.92 6.17 6.59
N ALA A 47 -3.15 6.04 5.52
CA ALA A 47 -3.19 6.91 4.35
C ALA A 47 -4.32 6.56 3.37
N ARG A 48 -5.18 5.58 3.69
CA ARG A 48 -6.29 5.11 2.85
C ARG A 48 -5.81 4.62 1.47
N GLY A 49 -4.62 4.02 1.43
CA GLY A 49 -3.94 3.55 0.23
C GLY A 49 -3.88 2.04 0.11
N HIS A 50 -3.41 1.60 -1.05
CA HIS A 50 -3.19 0.19 -1.38
C HIS A 50 -1.70 -0.07 -1.59
N VAL A 51 -1.26 -1.31 -1.37
CA VAL A 51 0.15 -1.69 -1.46
C VAL A 51 0.34 -2.74 -2.55
N LEU A 52 1.36 -2.53 -3.38
CA LEU A 52 1.87 -3.51 -4.33
C LEU A 52 3.15 -4.12 -3.76
N LEU A 53 3.20 -5.44 -3.62
CA LEU A 53 4.35 -6.19 -3.15
C LEU A 53 5.00 -6.91 -4.32
N GLU A 54 6.23 -6.58 -4.62
CA GLU A 54 7.06 -7.35 -5.54
C GLU A 54 7.97 -8.26 -4.72
N SER A 55 7.91 -9.56 -4.98
CA SER A 55 8.58 -10.51 -4.09
C SER A 55 8.57 -11.93 -4.62
N VAL A 56 9.54 -12.72 -4.18
CA VAL A 56 9.59 -14.16 -4.47
C VAL A 56 8.62 -14.96 -3.58
N PRO A 57 8.21 -16.17 -3.99
CA PRO A 57 7.36 -17.04 -3.19
C PRO A 57 7.93 -17.33 -1.79
N GLY A 58 7.06 -17.55 -0.81
CA GLY A 58 7.45 -18.03 0.52
C GLY A 58 7.74 -16.95 1.59
N LEU A 59 7.68 -15.66 1.28
CA LEU A 59 8.03 -14.58 2.25
C LEU A 59 6.88 -14.15 3.20
N ALA A 60 6.11 -15.07 3.75
CA ALA A 60 5.05 -14.82 4.77
C ALA A 60 4.04 -13.70 4.45
N LYS A 61 3.84 -13.33 3.17
CA LYS A 61 2.96 -12.24 2.73
C LYS A 61 1.50 -12.47 3.11
N THR A 62 1.01 -13.68 2.91
CA THR A 62 -0.34 -14.09 3.31
C THR A 62 -0.49 -13.98 4.82
N THR A 63 0.52 -14.42 5.57
CA THR A 63 0.54 -14.30 7.04
C THR A 63 0.48 -12.84 7.46
N ALA A 64 1.27 -11.95 6.86
CA ALA A 64 1.23 -10.51 7.15
C ALA A 64 -0.14 -9.90 6.86
N ALA A 65 -0.76 -10.28 5.74
CA ALA A 65 -2.07 -9.79 5.35
C ALA A 65 -3.18 -10.23 6.33
N VAL A 66 -3.23 -11.52 6.65
CA VAL A 66 -4.19 -12.09 7.60
C VAL A 66 -3.99 -11.48 8.99
N THR A 67 -2.74 -11.43 9.47
CA THR A 67 -2.40 -10.86 10.78
C THR A 67 -2.85 -9.41 10.91
N LEU A 68 -2.64 -8.60 9.86
CA LEU A 68 -3.09 -7.20 9.89
C LEU A 68 -4.62 -7.11 9.92
N SER A 69 -5.32 -7.92 9.12
CA SER A 69 -6.78 -7.97 9.11
C SER A 69 -7.36 -8.36 10.48
N GLU A 70 -6.78 -9.37 11.12
CA GLU A 70 -7.13 -9.80 12.47
C GLU A 70 -6.84 -8.70 13.50
N ALA A 71 -5.68 -8.03 13.38
CA ALA A 71 -5.30 -6.94 14.29
C ALA A 71 -6.27 -5.75 14.26
N ILE A 72 -7.00 -5.57 13.15
CA ILE A 72 -7.98 -4.48 12.97
C ILE A 72 -9.44 -4.93 13.05
N SER A 73 -9.69 -6.18 13.44
CA SER A 73 -11.03 -6.78 13.46
C SER A 73 -11.77 -6.67 12.11
N GLY A 74 -11.01 -6.64 11.00
CA GLY A 74 -11.53 -6.49 9.66
C GLY A 74 -11.78 -7.83 9.00
N SER A 75 -12.75 -7.87 8.07
CA SER A 75 -12.94 -9.02 7.18
C SER A 75 -11.77 -9.16 6.21
N PHE A 76 -11.32 -10.40 6.00
CA PHE A 76 -10.23 -10.75 5.10
C PHE A 76 -10.74 -11.58 3.92
N SER A 77 -10.18 -11.34 2.74
CA SER A 77 -10.40 -12.16 1.57
C SER A 77 -9.12 -12.32 0.76
N ARG A 78 -8.85 -13.54 0.30
CA ARG A 78 -7.73 -13.85 -0.59
C ARG A 78 -8.27 -14.23 -1.96
N ILE A 79 -7.77 -13.57 -2.99
CA ILE A 79 -8.08 -13.86 -4.39
C ILE A 79 -6.77 -14.29 -5.03
N GLN A 80 -6.70 -15.56 -5.43
CA GLN A 80 -5.60 -16.05 -6.26
C GLN A 80 -5.85 -15.61 -7.70
N CYS A 81 -4.93 -14.83 -8.27
CA CYS A 81 -5.03 -14.43 -9.66
C CYS A 81 -4.55 -15.56 -10.57
N THR A 82 -5.44 -16.01 -11.45
CA THR A 82 -5.19 -17.04 -12.45
C THR A 82 -5.62 -16.53 -13.83
N PRO A 83 -5.13 -17.13 -14.93
CA PRO A 83 -5.47 -16.67 -16.28
C PRO A 83 -6.98 -16.77 -16.61
N ASP A 84 -7.68 -17.68 -15.95
CA ASP A 84 -9.12 -17.95 -16.09
C ASP A 84 -10.01 -17.11 -15.16
N LEU A 85 -9.42 -16.35 -14.23
CA LEU A 85 -10.17 -15.51 -13.30
C LEU A 85 -10.98 -14.44 -14.03
N MET A 86 -12.29 -14.44 -13.86
CA MET A 86 -13.20 -13.49 -14.50
C MET A 86 -13.51 -12.29 -13.59
N PRO A 87 -13.83 -11.11 -14.15
CA PRO A 87 -14.26 -9.94 -13.37
C PRO A 87 -15.40 -10.24 -12.38
N ASN A 88 -16.35 -11.09 -12.77
CA ASN A 88 -17.51 -11.44 -11.93
C ASN A 88 -17.12 -12.31 -10.72
N ASP A 89 -16.03 -13.07 -10.81
CA ASP A 89 -15.52 -13.89 -9.70
C ASP A 89 -14.93 -13.02 -8.57
N ILE A 90 -14.66 -11.75 -8.86
CA ILE A 90 -14.08 -10.77 -7.93
C ILE A 90 -15.16 -9.85 -7.38
N VAL A 91 -15.95 -9.29 -8.28
CA VAL A 91 -16.97 -8.29 -7.98
C VAL A 91 -18.21 -8.95 -7.39
N GLY A 92 -18.63 -10.09 -7.94
CA GLY A 92 -19.87 -10.76 -7.60
C GLY A 92 -20.77 -10.95 -8.82
N THR A 93 -21.84 -11.72 -8.65
CA THR A 93 -22.77 -12.09 -9.71
C THR A 93 -24.21 -12.14 -9.22
N GLN A 94 -25.15 -12.09 -10.16
CA GLN A 94 -26.56 -12.36 -9.88
C GLN A 94 -26.86 -13.84 -10.15
N ILE A 95 -27.38 -14.53 -9.15
CA ILE A 95 -27.78 -15.92 -9.22
C ILE A 95 -29.30 -15.99 -9.27
N TYR A 96 -29.83 -16.66 -10.27
CA TYR A 96 -31.26 -16.96 -10.35
C TYR A 96 -31.58 -18.16 -9.47
N THR A 97 -32.43 -17.96 -8.46
CA THR A 97 -32.87 -19.02 -7.56
C THR A 97 -34.20 -19.58 -8.06
N TYR A 98 -34.18 -20.80 -8.63
CA TYR A 98 -35.38 -21.46 -9.18
C TYR A 98 -36.51 -21.64 -8.17
N GLU A 99 -36.18 -21.83 -6.89
CA GLU A 99 -37.17 -22.01 -5.80
C GLU A 99 -38.02 -20.75 -5.56
N THR A 100 -37.43 -19.56 -5.73
CA THR A 100 -38.11 -18.28 -5.47
C THR A 100 -38.48 -17.52 -6.73
N GLY A 101 -37.99 -17.96 -7.90
CA GLY A 101 -38.15 -17.27 -9.18
C GLY A 101 -37.50 -15.88 -9.21
N LYS A 102 -36.50 -15.63 -8.36
CA LYS A 102 -35.88 -14.31 -8.18
C LYS A 102 -34.38 -14.36 -8.42
N PHE A 103 -33.84 -13.25 -8.90
CA PHE A 103 -32.40 -13.00 -8.90
C PHE A 103 -31.95 -12.55 -7.50
N SER A 104 -30.96 -13.23 -6.94
CA SER A 104 -30.26 -12.84 -5.72
C SER A 104 -28.83 -12.42 -6.07
N THR A 105 -28.31 -11.38 -5.41
CA THR A 105 -26.94 -10.93 -5.66
C THR A 105 -26.00 -11.60 -4.67
N GLN A 106 -24.98 -12.28 -5.19
CA GLN A 106 -23.87 -12.78 -4.39
C GLN A 106 -22.69 -11.82 -4.56
N LEU A 107 -22.31 -11.16 -3.47
CA LEU A 107 -21.14 -10.28 -3.44
C LEU A 107 -19.87 -11.11 -3.60
N GLY A 108 -18.95 -10.61 -4.42
CA GLY A 108 -17.68 -11.25 -4.64
C GLY A 108 -16.66 -10.98 -3.52
N PRO A 109 -15.51 -11.68 -3.56
CA PRO A 109 -14.46 -11.61 -2.55
C PRO A 109 -13.83 -10.23 -2.37
N VAL A 110 -14.05 -9.27 -3.28
CA VAL A 110 -13.56 -7.89 -3.10
C VAL A 110 -14.30 -7.14 -1.98
N HIS A 111 -15.47 -7.62 -1.55
CA HIS A 111 -16.27 -7.02 -0.47
C HIS A 111 -15.77 -7.41 0.94
N ALA A 112 -14.46 -7.28 1.17
CA ALA A 112 -13.81 -7.46 2.47
C ALA A 112 -13.01 -6.22 2.85
N ASN A 113 -12.76 -5.97 4.14
CA ASN A 113 -11.96 -4.82 4.59
C ASN A 113 -10.52 -4.90 4.09
N MET A 114 -9.97 -6.12 4.03
CA MET A 114 -8.63 -6.36 3.53
C MET A 114 -8.65 -7.47 2.47
N VAL A 115 -8.21 -7.13 1.27
CA VAL A 115 -8.17 -8.05 0.13
C VAL A 115 -6.72 -8.30 -0.28
N LEU A 116 -6.30 -9.56 -0.25
CA LEU A 116 -5.03 -10.01 -0.82
C LEU A 116 -5.25 -10.49 -2.27
N LEU A 117 -4.70 -9.76 -3.23
CA LEU A 117 -4.63 -10.17 -4.64
C LEU A 117 -3.28 -10.85 -4.88
N ASP A 118 -3.27 -12.18 -4.89
CA ASP A 118 -2.03 -12.93 -5.03
C ASP A 118 -1.69 -13.16 -6.51
N GLU A 119 -0.49 -12.78 -6.92
CA GLU A 119 0.03 -12.91 -8.29
C GLU A 119 -0.81 -12.14 -9.32
N ILE A 120 -1.10 -10.86 -9.06
CA ILE A 120 -2.00 -10.03 -9.90
C ILE A 120 -1.61 -10.03 -11.38
N ASN A 121 -0.32 -10.19 -11.68
CA ASN A 121 0.23 -10.29 -13.02
C ASN A 121 -0.16 -11.59 -13.76
N ARG A 122 -0.78 -12.60 -13.13
CA ARG A 122 -1.25 -13.82 -13.81
C ARG A 122 -2.68 -13.72 -14.35
N SER A 123 -3.41 -12.67 -13.99
CA SER A 123 -4.79 -12.44 -14.44
C SER A 123 -4.85 -11.56 -15.70
N SER A 124 -5.91 -11.72 -16.50
CA SER A 124 -6.09 -10.93 -17.72
C SER A 124 -6.19 -9.43 -17.43
N ALA A 125 -5.84 -8.58 -18.41
CA ALA A 125 -5.93 -7.12 -18.28
C ALA A 125 -7.36 -6.62 -17.95
N LYS A 126 -8.41 -7.34 -18.41
CA LYS A 126 -9.81 -7.03 -18.10
C LYS A 126 -10.11 -7.30 -16.63
N THR A 127 -9.61 -8.41 -16.10
CA THR A 127 -9.75 -8.82 -14.71
C THR A 127 -8.99 -7.87 -13.78
N GLN A 128 -7.75 -7.52 -14.11
CA GLN A 128 -6.97 -6.50 -13.40
C GLN A 128 -7.71 -5.15 -13.37
N SER A 129 -8.30 -4.73 -14.49
CA SER A 129 -9.05 -3.48 -14.58
C SER A 129 -10.26 -3.46 -13.63
N ALA A 130 -11.02 -4.55 -13.54
CA ALA A 130 -12.15 -4.66 -12.62
C ALA A 130 -11.74 -4.55 -11.14
N MET A 131 -10.61 -5.17 -10.76
CA MET A 131 -10.06 -5.04 -9.40
C MET A 131 -9.67 -3.58 -9.09
N LEU A 132 -8.98 -2.94 -10.02
CA LEU A 132 -8.47 -1.58 -9.84
C LEU A 132 -9.58 -0.52 -9.90
N GLU A 133 -10.67 -0.80 -10.61
CA GLU A 133 -11.88 0.01 -10.60
C GLU A 133 -12.54 -0.04 -9.21
N ALA A 134 -12.72 -1.24 -8.65
CA ALA A 134 -13.23 -1.38 -7.28
C ALA A 134 -12.34 -0.65 -6.24
N MET A 135 -11.02 -0.69 -6.41
CA MET A 135 -10.07 0.08 -5.59
C MET A 135 -10.26 1.59 -5.70
N GLN A 136 -10.45 2.09 -6.92
CA GLN A 136 -10.52 3.53 -7.17
C GLN A 136 -11.88 4.13 -6.79
N GLU A 137 -12.96 3.43 -7.13
CA GLU A 137 -14.34 3.88 -6.93
C GLU A 137 -14.88 3.50 -5.55
N ARG A 138 -14.24 2.57 -4.83
CA ARG A 138 -14.67 2.04 -3.53
C ARG A 138 -16.09 1.46 -3.53
N GLN A 139 -16.52 0.98 -4.69
CA GLN A 139 -17.82 0.36 -4.91
C GLN A 139 -17.72 -0.56 -6.12
N THR A 140 -18.69 -1.46 -6.25
CA THR A 140 -18.87 -2.31 -7.41
C THR A 140 -20.27 -2.17 -7.97
N SER A 141 -20.45 -2.52 -9.25
CA SER A 141 -21.76 -2.55 -9.91
C SER A 141 -22.10 -3.98 -10.30
N ILE A 142 -23.20 -4.51 -9.80
CA ILE A 142 -23.68 -5.87 -10.08
C ILE A 142 -25.13 -5.77 -10.53
N GLY A 143 -25.42 -6.18 -11.77
CA GLY A 143 -26.77 -6.14 -12.33
C GLY A 143 -27.40 -4.73 -12.34
N GLY A 144 -26.58 -3.68 -12.50
CA GLY A 144 -27.03 -2.28 -12.47
C GLY A 144 -27.23 -1.70 -11.07
N THR A 145 -26.99 -2.46 -10.00
CA THR A 145 -27.06 -1.99 -8.60
C THR A 145 -25.66 -1.73 -8.07
N ILE A 146 -25.48 -0.59 -7.38
CA ILE A 146 -24.20 -0.20 -6.79
C ILE A 146 -24.09 -0.77 -5.36
N TYR A 147 -22.97 -1.46 -5.09
CA TYR A 147 -22.63 -1.99 -3.78
C TYR A 147 -21.35 -1.33 -3.27
N LYS A 148 -21.43 -0.63 -2.14
CA LYS A 148 -20.25 0.00 -1.54
C LYS A 148 -19.34 -1.06 -0.92
N LEU A 149 -18.02 -0.83 -1.01
CA LEU A 149 -17.05 -1.63 -0.29
C LEU A 149 -17.06 -1.28 1.20
N PRO A 150 -16.62 -2.19 2.09
CA PRO A 150 -16.46 -1.89 3.51
C PRO A 150 -15.53 -0.68 3.77
N ASP A 151 -15.65 0.01 4.90
CA ASP A 151 -14.70 1.04 5.32
C ASP A 151 -14.20 0.69 6.73
N PRO A 152 -12.89 0.52 6.96
CA PRO A 152 -11.78 0.69 6.02
C PRO A 152 -11.72 -0.39 4.91
N PHE A 153 -11.17 -0.01 3.76
CA PHE A 153 -10.86 -0.89 2.63
C PHE A 153 -9.39 -0.76 2.23
N MET A 154 -8.66 -1.87 2.18
CA MET A 154 -7.28 -1.94 1.73
C MET A 154 -7.07 -3.15 0.82
N VAL A 155 -6.26 -2.95 -0.21
CA VAL A 155 -5.84 -4.02 -1.13
C VAL A 155 -4.33 -4.16 -1.01
N LEU A 156 -3.91 -5.40 -0.83
CA LEU A 156 -2.53 -5.84 -0.92
C LEU A 156 -2.40 -6.70 -2.17
N ALA A 157 -1.73 -6.22 -3.20
CA ALA A 157 -1.49 -6.98 -4.42
C ALA A 157 -0.05 -7.50 -4.43
N THR A 158 0.17 -8.74 -4.85
CA THR A 158 1.51 -9.32 -5.01
C THR A 158 1.84 -9.52 -6.49
N GLN A 159 3.11 -9.35 -6.84
CA GLN A 159 3.67 -9.65 -8.15
C GLN A 159 4.92 -10.52 -7.96
N ASN A 160 5.00 -11.59 -8.73
CA ASN A 160 6.20 -12.40 -8.82
C ASN A 160 7.02 -11.92 -10.04
N PRO A 161 8.24 -11.39 -9.85
CA PRO A 161 9.07 -10.90 -10.96
C PRO A 161 9.69 -12.02 -11.81
N VAL A 162 9.65 -13.29 -11.34
CA VAL A 162 10.38 -14.41 -11.95
C VAL A 162 9.51 -15.26 -12.90
N ASP A 163 8.20 -15.00 -12.99
CA ASP A 163 7.31 -15.79 -13.85
C ASP A 163 7.41 -15.36 -15.33
N GLU A 164 8.04 -16.22 -16.14
CA GLU A 164 8.28 -16.01 -17.58
C GLU A 164 7.09 -16.43 -18.46
N GLU A 165 6.18 -17.29 -17.99
CA GLU A 165 5.02 -17.77 -18.77
C GLU A 165 3.69 -17.22 -18.26
N GLY A 166 2.89 -16.64 -19.17
CA GLY A 166 1.50 -16.26 -18.90
C GLY A 166 1.33 -15.02 -18.02
N THR A 167 2.34 -14.14 -17.92
CA THR A 167 2.25 -12.91 -17.14
C THR A 167 1.80 -11.70 -17.98
N TYR A 168 0.86 -10.94 -17.43
CA TYR A 168 0.34 -9.68 -17.92
C TYR A 168 0.90 -8.56 -17.06
N VAL A 169 1.86 -7.80 -17.61
CA VAL A 169 2.46 -6.65 -16.95
C VAL A 169 1.39 -5.61 -16.66
N LEU A 170 1.32 -5.13 -15.41
CA LEU A 170 0.43 -4.03 -15.06
C LEU A 170 0.88 -2.75 -15.78
N PRO A 171 0.02 -2.10 -16.56
CA PRO A 171 0.31 -0.80 -17.15
C PRO A 171 0.70 0.22 -16.08
N GLU A 172 1.58 1.16 -16.44
CA GLU A 172 2.08 2.21 -15.54
C GLU A 172 0.93 3.03 -14.90
N ALA A 173 -0.11 3.34 -15.69
CA ALA A 173 -1.31 4.02 -15.21
C ALA A 173 -2.10 3.21 -14.16
N GLN A 174 -1.99 1.89 -14.19
CA GLN A 174 -2.57 0.99 -13.19
C GLN A 174 -1.71 0.95 -11.93
N MET A 175 -0.38 0.83 -12.08
CA MET A 175 0.54 0.86 -10.95
C MET A 175 0.43 2.16 -10.14
N ASP A 176 0.24 3.31 -10.79
CA ASP A 176 0.10 4.61 -10.10
C ASP A 176 -1.09 4.67 -9.11
N ARG A 177 -2.03 3.70 -9.18
CA ARG A 177 -3.13 3.54 -8.22
C ARG A 177 -2.70 2.99 -6.86
N PHE A 178 -1.57 2.31 -6.77
CA PHE A 178 -1.02 1.84 -5.50
C PHE A 178 -0.28 2.98 -4.80
N LEU A 179 -0.52 3.16 -3.51
CA LEU A 179 0.17 4.18 -2.72
C LEU A 179 1.66 3.86 -2.64
N LEU A 180 1.98 2.61 -2.27
CA LEU A 180 3.33 2.09 -2.11
C LEU A 180 3.56 0.86 -3.00
N LYS A 181 4.76 0.75 -3.55
CA LYS A 181 5.32 -0.49 -4.08
C LYS A 181 6.51 -0.90 -3.22
N GLU A 182 6.36 -1.98 -2.46
CA GLU A 182 7.45 -2.54 -1.66
C GLU A 182 8.07 -3.75 -2.33
N ILE A 183 9.39 -3.88 -2.20
CA ILE A 183 10.15 -5.05 -2.66
C ILE A 183 10.55 -5.84 -1.43
N LEU A 184 10.07 -7.07 -1.32
CA LEU A 184 10.44 -7.96 -0.20
C LEU A 184 11.55 -8.91 -0.63
N THR A 185 12.62 -8.92 0.16
CA THR A 185 13.77 -9.82 0.02
C THR A 185 13.72 -10.90 1.09
N TYR A 186 14.61 -11.90 0.98
CA TYR A 186 14.73 -12.96 1.99
C TYR A 186 15.09 -12.37 3.37
N PRO A 187 14.57 -12.96 4.46
CA PRO A 187 14.94 -12.57 5.81
C PRO A 187 16.46 -12.73 5.99
N THR A 188 17.03 -11.92 6.88
CA THR A 188 18.42 -12.11 7.29
C THR A 188 18.60 -13.45 8.00
N PRO A 189 19.81 -14.03 8.04
CA PRO A 189 20.04 -15.30 8.74
C PRO A 189 19.58 -15.29 10.21
N GLY A 190 19.68 -14.14 10.89
CA GLY A 190 19.19 -13.98 12.26
C GLY A 190 17.66 -14.04 12.36
N GLU A 191 16.96 -13.39 11.45
CA GLU A 191 15.50 -13.44 11.37
C GLU A 191 15.01 -14.84 10.96
N GLU A 192 15.74 -15.53 10.08
CA GLU A 192 15.43 -16.90 9.68
C GLU A 192 15.59 -17.89 10.84
N ILE A 193 16.65 -17.75 11.65
CA ILE A 193 16.80 -18.51 12.91
C ILE A 193 15.60 -18.24 13.84
N GLU A 194 15.20 -16.97 14.03
CA GLU A 194 14.05 -16.64 14.88
C GLU A 194 12.74 -17.27 14.34
N ILE A 195 12.54 -17.28 13.02
CA ILE A 195 11.40 -17.96 12.39
C ILE A 195 11.41 -19.46 12.72
N LEU A 196 12.57 -20.12 12.58
CA LEU A 196 12.71 -21.54 12.90
C LEU A 196 12.45 -21.81 14.38
N THR A 197 13.01 -21.01 15.28
CA THR A 197 12.81 -21.11 16.73
C THR A 197 11.33 -20.98 17.09
N LYS A 198 10.65 -19.91 16.64
CA LYS A 198 9.22 -19.70 16.93
C LYS A 198 8.33 -20.78 16.32
N THR A 199 8.70 -21.34 15.16
CA THR A 199 7.99 -22.47 14.55
C THR A 199 8.11 -23.71 15.43
N ALA A 200 9.32 -24.05 15.85
CA ALA A 200 9.59 -25.22 16.70
C ALA A 200 8.88 -25.12 18.07
N GLU A 201 8.87 -23.92 18.66
CA GLU A 201 8.23 -23.65 19.95
C GLU A 201 6.72 -23.44 19.87
N ARG A 202 6.13 -23.45 18.67
CA ARG A 202 4.72 -23.06 18.42
C ARG A 202 4.37 -21.74 19.10
N ALA A 203 5.27 -20.76 18.98
CA ALA A 203 5.20 -19.48 19.68
C ALA A 203 4.56 -18.36 18.86
N PHE A 204 4.29 -18.59 17.57
CA PHE A 204 3.59 -17.62 16.72
C PHE A 204 2.18 -17.31 17.20
N GLY A 205 1.76 -16.05 17.03
CA GLY A 205 0.38 -15.61 17.30
C GLY A 205 0.04 -15.43 18.79
N LYS A 206 1.00 -15.60 19.70
CA LYS A 206 0.79 -15.44 21.16
C LYS A 206 0.87 -13.97 21.60
N SER A 207 0.17 -13.06 20.92
CA SER A 207 0.04 -11.69 21.42
C SER A 207 -1.03 -11.60 22.50
N THR A 208 -0.74 -10.89 23.59
CA THR A 208 -1.73 -10.53 24.60
C THR A 208 -2.49 -9.24 24.26
N ALA A 209 -2.08 -8.54 23.21
CA ALA A 209 -2.73 -7.31 22.78
C ALA A 209 -4.09 -7.62 22.15
N GLN A 210 -5.12 -6.84 22.53
CA GLN A 210 -6.44 -6.97 21.93
C GLN A 210 -6.49 -6.26 20.57
N PRO A 211 -7.10 -6.88 19.54
CA PRO A 211 -7.36 -6.24 18.26
C PRO A 211 -8.03 -4.87 18.40
N VAL A 212 -7.71 -3.95 17.49
CA VAL A 212 -8.43 -2.68 17.34
C VAL A 212 -9.70 -2.92 16.53
N THR A 213 -10.69 -2.05 16.64
CA THR A 213 -11.89 -2.16 15.79
C THR A 213 -11.70 -1.45 14.45
N THR A 214 -12.60 -1.68 13.51
CA THR A 214 -12.63 -0.93 12.25
C THR A 214 -12.84 0.58 12.47
N GLU A 215 -13.60 0.97 13.49
CA GLU A 215 -13.81 2.36 13.87
C GLU A 215 -12.53 3.00 14.43
N ASP A 216 -11.70 2.24 15.16
CA ASP A 216 -10.37 2.71 15.58
C ASP A 216 -9.48 2.98 14.37
N VAL A 217 -9.54 2.15 13.32
CA VAL A 217 -8.81 2.40 12.07
C VAL A 217 -9.31 3.66 11.37
N LEU A 218 -10.63 3.88 11.31
CA LEU A 218 -11.20 5.11 10.74
C LEU A 218 -10.76 6.34 11.52
N PHE A 219 -10.71 6.24 12.86
CA PHE A 219 -10.15 7.27 13.73
C PHE A 219 -8.67 7.54 13.44
N LEU A 220 -7.85 6.51 13.25
CA LEU A 220 -6.44 6.66 12.87
C LEU A 220 -6.29 7.36 11.51
N GLN A 221 -7.10 6.99 10.52
CA GLN A 221 -7.09 7.62 9.19
C GLN A 221 -7.47 9.11 9.25
N GLU A 222 -8.49 9.46 10.04
CA GLU A 222 -8.88 10.85 10.23
C GLU A 222 -7.79 11.64 10.97
N THR A 223 -7.22 11.05 12.01
CA THR A 223 -6.14 11.65 12.81
C THR A 223 -4.90 11.89 11.96
N ALA A 224 -4.50 10.92 11.11
CA ALA A 224 -3.39 11.08 10.18
C ALA A 224 -3.66 12.24 9.19
N GLY A 225 -4.88 12.37 8.69
CA GLY A 225 -5.27 13.49 7.83
C GLY A 225 -5.19 14.88 8.48
N ARG A 226 -5.27 14.96 9.82
CA ARG A 226 -5.19 16.20 10.62
C ARG A 226 -3.75 16.61 10.97
N VAL A 227 -2.77 15.72 10.77
CA VAL A 227 -1.34 16.00 11.03
C VAL A 227 -0.89 17.21 10.19
N TYR A 228 -0.23 18.15 10.85
CA TYR A 228 0.21 19.40 10.23
C TYR A 228 1.30 19.17 9.18
N VAL A 229 1.15 19.86 8.05
CA VAL A 229 2.16 19.94 6.99
C VAL A 229 2.44 21.41 6.71
N ASP A 230 3.63 21.85 7.08
CA ASP A 230 4.08 23.22 6.83
C ASP A 230 4.17 23.51 5.33
N GLU A 231 4.03 24.78 4.94
CA GLU A 231 4.09 25.19 3.54
C GLU A 231 5.46 24.91 2.91
N SER A 232 6.54 24.99 3.69
CA SER A 232 7.90 24.62 3.25
C SER A 232 8.02 23.14 2.90
N ILE A 233 7.34 22.25 3.64
CA ILE A 233 7.29 20.81 3.36
C ILE A 233 6.47 20.54 2.10
N LYS A 234 5.35 21.25 1.89
CA LYS A 234 4.57 21.13 0.64
C LYS A 234 5.39 21.58 -0.56
N ALA A 235 6.09 22.71 -0.46
CA ALA A 235 6.99 23.20 -1.49
C ALA A 235 8.13 22.20 -1.76
N TYR A 236 8.70 21.60 -0.72
CA TYR A 236 9.70 20.54 -0.85
C TYR A 236 9.17 19.32 -1.62
N VAL A 237 7.97 18.83 -1.28
CA VAL A 237 7.33 17.70 -2.00
C VAL A 237 7.05 18.04 -3.46
N VAL A 238 6.57 19.26 -3.75
CA VAL A 238 6.35 19.70 -5.13
C VAL A 238 7.67 19.79 -5.90
N ALA A 239 8.72 20.34 -5.27
CA ALA A 239 10.05 20.41 -5.86
C ALA A 239 10.61 19.02 -6.18
N LEU A 240 10.51 18.05 -5.26
CA LEU A 240 10.91 16.66 -5.49
C LEU A 240 10.23 16.07 -6.73
N ILE A 241 8.90 16.17 -6.80
CA ILE A 241 8.12 15.61 -7.92
C ILE A 241 8.44 16.34 -9.22
N ASN A 242 8.60 17.67 -9.21
CA ASN A 242 8.96 18.42 -10.41
C ASN A 242 10.38 18.09 -10.89
N THR A 243 11.32 17.81 -9.97
CA THR A 243 12.66 17.33 -10.30
C THR A 243 12.62 16.01 -11.05
N THR A 244 11.72 15.07 -10.71
CA THR A 244 11.56 13.81 -11.47
C THR A 244 11.15 14.04 -12.94
N ARG A 245 10.59 15.22 -13.26
CA ARG A 245 10.18 15.63 -14.62
C ARG A 245 11.21 16.54 -15.31
N GLY A 246 12.34 16.80 -14.66
CA GLY A 246 13.38 17.70 -15.14
C GLY A 246 13.13 19.19 -14.90
N GLY A 247 12.14 19.56 -14.08
CA GLY A 247 11.79 20.95 -13.74
C GLY A 247 12.22 21.39 -12.32
N GLY A 248 13.11 20.64 -11.68
CA GLY A 248 13.53 20.84 -10.29
C GLY A 248 14.36 22.11 -10.03
N PRO A 249 14.60 22.47 -8.75
CA PRO A 249 15.42 23.62 -8.38
C PRO A 249 16.91 23.45 -8.76
N ARG A 250 17.40 22.20 -8.83
CA ARG A 250 18.73 21.86 -9.32
C ARG A 250 18.60 20.80 -10.41
N PRO A 251 19.21 20.99 -11.60
CA PRO A 251 19.17 20.01 -12.67
C PRO A 251 19.98 18.78 -12.29
N ILE A 252 19.48 17.60 -12.63
CA ILE A 252 20.20 16.34 -12.52
C ILE A 252 20.80 16.04 -13.89
N PRO A 253 22.14 15.85 -13.99
CA PRO A 253 22.78 15.48 -15.26
C PRO A 253 22.14 14.23 -15.87
N ASP A 254 21.92 14.28 -17.17
CA ASP A 254 21.40 13.18 -18.00
C ASP A 254 20.04 12.59 -17.54
N LEU A 255 19.26 13.33 -16.73
CA LEU A 255 17.98 12.83 -16.25
C LEU A 255 17.02 12.45 -17.39
N ARG A 256 17.01 13.21 -18.49
CA ARG A 256 16.17 12.89 -19.67
C ARG A 256 16.60 11.63 -20.41
N HIS A 257 17.87 11.23 -20.29
CA HIS A 257 18.35 9.95 -20.80
C HIS A 257 17.99 8.80 -19.85
N LYS A 258 17.68 9.08 -18.58
CA LYS A 258 17.29 8.08 -17.58
C LYS A 258 15.77 7.92 -17.43
N VAL A 259 15.02 9.02 -17.58
CA VAL A 259 13.59 9.13 -17.28
C VAL A 259 12.81 9.54 -18.52
N ARG A 260 11.91 8.67 -18.96
CA ARG A 260 10.94 8.92 -20.03
C ARG A 260 9.75 9.73 -19.52
N VAL A 261 9.22 9.38 -18.35
CA VAL A 261 8.11 10.08 -17.68
C VAL A 261 8.34 10.10 -16.18
N GLY A 262 8.31 11.29 -15.57
CA GLY A 262 8.44 11.47 -14.13
C GLY A 262 7.13 11.22 -13.37
N ALA A 263 7.20 11.27 -12.04
CA ALA A 263 6.04 10.98 -11.19
C ALA A 263 4.88 11.95 -11.43
N SER A 264 3.64 11.46 -11.41
CA SER A 264 2.41 12.25 -11.56
C SER A 264 2.11 13.11 -10.32
N PRO A 265 1.13 14.05 -10.35
CA PRO A 265 0.69 14.76 -9.14
C PRO A 265 0.21 13.83 -8.01
N ARG A 266 -0.16 12.57 -8.34
CA ARG A 266 -0.46 11.55 -7.33
C ARG A 266 0.77 11.21 -6.50
N GLY A 267 1.98 11.32 -7.05
CA GLY A 267 3.22 11.21 -6.30
C GLY A 267 3.35 12.27 -5.20
N SER A 268 2.96 13.53 -5.47
CA SER A 268 2.96 14.59 -4.45
C SER A 268 1.97 14.28 -3.33
N LEU A 269 0.75 13.88 -3.69
CA LEU A 269 -0.28 13.50 -2.73
C LEU A 269 0.13 12.27 -1.90
N ALA A 270 0.77 11.30 -2.54
CA ALA A 270 1.27 10.08 -1.89
C ALA A 270 2.35 10.41 -0.85
N LEU A 271 3.39 11.17 -1.25
CA LEU A 271 4.45 11.60 -0.32
C LEU A 271 3.89 12.36 0.89
N MET A 272 2.96 13.28 0.67
CA MET A 272 2.34 14.04 1.77
C MET A 272 1.55 13.13 2.72
N ARG A 273 0.67 12.26 2.20
CA ARG A 273 -0.15 11.35 3.03
C ARG A 273 0.70 10.35 3.79
N VAL A 274 1.73 9.81 3.13
CA VAL A 274 2.71 8.92 3.75
C VAL A 274 3.47 9.65 4.85
N GLY A 275 3.93 10.88 4.60
CA GLY A 275 4.61 11.69 5.61
C GLY A 275 3.73 11.98 6.84
N GLN A 276 2.45 12.30 6.62
CA GLN A 276 1.48 12.50 7.71
C GLN A 276 1.26 11.24 8.54
N ALA A 277 1.06 10.09 7.88
CA ALA A 277 0.91 8.80 8.53
C ALA A 277 2.17 8.39 9.30
N LEU A 278 3.36 8.63 8.76
CA LEU A 278 4.64 8.38 9.44
C LEU A 278 4.85 9.29 10.65
N ALA A 279 4.51 10.57 10.54
CA ALA A 279 4.56 11.49 11.67
C ALA A 279 3.66 10.99 12.82
N LEU A 280 2.42 10.58 12.50
CA LEU A 280 1.51 10.01 13.51
C LEU A 280 2.04 8.70 14.11
N LEU A 281 2.58 7.81 13.28
CA LEU A 281 3.22 6.56 13.72
C LEU A 281 4.38 6.83 14.70
N ASN A 282 5.13 7.90 14.45
CA ASN A 282 6.22 8.37 15.29
C ASN A 282 5.74 9.23 16.49
N GLY A 283 4.43 9.32 16.73
CA GLY A 283 3.85 10.05 17.86
C GLY A 283 3.88 11.58 17.72
N ARG A 284 4.10 12.10 16.50
CA ARG A 284 4.14 13.54 16.17
C ARG A 284 2.86 13.97 15.47
N ASN A 285 2.44 15.20 15.70
CA ASN A 285 1.30 15.85 15.02
C ASN A 285 1.75 16.81 13.91
N TYR A 286 3.01 16.74 13.49
CA TYR A 286 3.58 17.53 12.39
C TYR A 286 4.59 16.68 11.59
N VAL A 287 4.64 16.93 10.28
CA VAL A 287 5.57 16.28 9.34
C VAL A 287 6.93 16.95 9.37
N VAL A 288 8.00 16.16 9.36
CA VAL A 288 9.39 16.62 9.14
C VAL A 288 9.93 16.08 7.80
N PRO A 289 11.02 16.66 7.24
CA PRO A 289 11.57 16.20 5.95
C PRO A 289 11.92 14.70 5.92
N ASP A 290 12.35 14.13 7.05
CA ASP A 290 12.71 12.71 7.12
C ASP A 290 11.49 11.78 6.97
N ASP A 291 10.28 12.22 7.33
CA ASP A 291 9.06 11.46 7.05
C ASP A 291 8.80 11.33 5.54
N ILE A 292 9.12 12.37 4.78
CA ILE A 292 9.00 12.36 3.31
C ILE A 292 10.07 11.46 2.68
N LYS A 293 11.26 11.38 3.29
CA LYS A 293 12.39 10.59 2.80
C LYS A 293 12.26 9.09 3.12
N SER A 294 11.63 8.73 4.24
CA SER A 294 11.67 7.37 4.79
C SER A 294 11.09 6.32 3.83
N LEU A 295 9.99 6.62 3.14
CA LEU A 295 9.34 5.71 2.18
C LEU A 295 9.42 6.22 0.74
N ARG A 296 10.44 7.04 0.42
CA ARG A 296 10.57 7.66 -0.91
C ARG A 296 10.66 6.65 -2.04
N HIS A 297 11.39 5.56 -1.85
CA HIS A 297 11.55 4.50 -2.86
C HIS A 297 10.22 3.81 -3.10
N ALA A 298 9.54 3.42 -2.02
CA ALA A 298 8.23 2.78 -2.09
C ALA A 298 7.16 3.64 -2.75
N VAL A 299 7.20 4.96 -2.55
CA VAL A 299 6.26 5.89 -3.19
C VAL A 299 6.61 6.10 -4.66
N LEU A 300 7.88 6.20 -5.04
CA LEU A 300 8.25 6.71 -6.37
C LEU A 300 8.69 5.64 -7.37
N ARG A 301 9.13 4.45 -6.94
CA ARG A 301 9.75 3.46 -7.84
C ARG A 301 8.82 2.99 -8.97
N HIS A 302 7.52 2.93 -8.73
CA HIS A 302 6.49 2.58 -9.72
C HIS A 302 5.88 3.78 -10.43
N ARG A 303 6.35 4.99 -10.12
CA ARG A 303 5.87 6.27 -10.70
C ARG A 303 6.90 6.92 -11.62
N ILE A 304 8.11 6.39 -11.69
CA ILE A 304 9.17 6.87 -12.58
C ILE A 304 9.36 5.86 -13.70
N ILE A 305 9.11 6.32 -14.91
CA ILE A 305 9.18 5.50 -16.11
C ILE A 305 10.54 5.73 -16.76
N ARG A 306 11.34 4.67 -16.82
CA ARG A 306 12.69 4.70 -17.37
C ARG A 306 12.68 4.69 -18.90
N THR A 307 13.72 5.24 -19.52
CA THR A 307 13.98 5.12 -20.96
C THR A 307 14.46 3.71 -21.32
N TYR A 308 14.44 3.36 -22.61
CA TYR A 308 15.02 2.09 -23.07
C TYR A 308 16.52 2.01 -22.77
N ASP A 309 17.27 3.09 -22.95
CA ASP A 309 18.71 3.13 -22.67
C ASP A 309 18.99 2.86 -21.19
N ALA A 310 18.19 3.43 -20.28
CA ALA A 310 18.33 3.21 -18.85
C ALA A 310 17.96 1.78 -18.42
N LEU A 311 16.98 1.17 -19.11
CA LEU A 311 16.66 -0.25 -18.92
C LEU A 311 17.80 -1.14 -19.42
N ALA A 312 18.36 -0.84 -20.58
CA ALA A 312 19.49 -1.59 -21.16
C ALA A 312 20.77 -1.47 -20.33
N ALA A 313 20.98 -0.33 -19.67
CA ALA A 313 22.08 -0.08 -18.75
C ALA A 313 21.79 -0.56 -17.30
N ASP A 314 20.67 -1.23 -17.08
CA ASP A 314 20.21 -1.76 -15.78
C ASP A 314 20.24 -0.73 -14.64
N ILE A 315 19.85 0.51 -14.94
CA ILE A 315 19.79 1.59 -13.95
C ILE A 315 18.50 1.42 -13.13
N PRO A 316 18.59 1.12 -11.82
CA PRO A 316 17.39 0.93 -11.01
C PRO A 316 16.68 2.26 -10.74
N PRO A 317 15.35 2.28 -10.60
CA PRO A 317 14.60 3.50 -10.29
C PRO A 317 15.04 4.12 -8.95
N GLU A 318 15.51 3.32 -7.98
CA GLU A 318 16.02 3.76 -6.68
C GLU A 318 17.18 4.75 -6.83
N THR A 319 18.13 4.50 -7.75
CA THR A 319 19.25 5.43 -8.02
C THR A 319 18.73 6.79 -8.50
N ILE A 320 17.74 6.79 -9.40
CA ILE A 320 17.13 8.04 -9.91
C ILE A 320 16.43 8.78 -8.77
N ILE A 321 15.75 8.06 -7.88
CA ILE A 321 15.07 8.64 -6.72
C ILE A 321 16.10 9.25 -5.75
N ASP A 322 17.21 8.57 -5.49
CA ASP A 322 18.26 9.10 -4.62
C ASP A 322 18.92 10.35 -5.22
N ASP A 323 19.19 10.37 -6.52
CA ASP A 323 19.66 11.56 -7.24
C ASP A 323 18.67 12.74 -7.08
N VAL A 324 17.36 12.48 -7.17
CA VAL A 324 16.31 13.49 -6.99
C VAL A 324 16.31 14.06 -5.57
N PHE A 325 16.39 13.21 -4.56
CA PHE A 325 16.38 13.65 -3.16
C PHE A 325 17.69 14.35 -2.75
N ALA A 326 18.81 13.98 -3.36
CA ALA A 326 20.08 14.70 -3.19
C ALA A 326 20.06 16.08 -3.88
N ALA A 327 19.39 16.18 -5.05
CA ALA A 327 19.29 17.41 -5.82
C ALA A 327 18.30 18.43 -5.24
N VAL A 328 17.30 18.05 -4.44
CA VAL A 328 16.38 19.02 -3.84
C VAL A 328 16.82 19.37 -2.41
N PRO A 329 17.18 20.63 -2.10
CA PRO A 329 17.52 21.03 -0.73
C PRO A 329 16.36 20.76 0.22
N THR A 330 16.66 20.26 1.41
CA THR A 330 15.67 20.19 2.49
C THR A 330 15.33 21.60 3.00
N PRO A 331 14.07 21.85 3.36
CA PRO A 331 13.62 23.15 3.86
C PRO A 331 14.21 23.50 5.23
#